data_AF-A0A2G6LA45-F1
#
_entry.id   AF-A0A2G6LA45-F1
#
_cell.length_a   1.000
_cell.length_b   1.000
_cell.length_c   1.000
_cell.angle_alpha   90.00
_cell.angle_beta   90.00
_cell.angle_gamma   90.00
#
_symmetry.space_group_name_H-M   'P 1'
#
loop_
_entity.id
_entity.type
_entity.pdbx_description
1 polymer ?
#
loop_
_entity_poly.entity_id
_entity_poly.type
_entity_poly.pdbx_seq_one_letter_code
_entity_poly.pdbx_strand_id
1 'polypeptide(L)'
;DTHVKVVADGGIRFSGDFSKAIVAGADVVMIGGMLAGTEESPGDIELYQGRSYKAYRGMGSIGAMSARHGSSDRYFQSEKTAEKLVPEGIEGRVPYKGRLAPVIEQLVGGLSSSMGYCGCATIADMQEKPQFVRITGAGVKESHVHDVTITKEAPNYRVS
;
A
#
# COMPACT_ATOMS: atom_id res chain seq x y z
N ASP A 1 20.71 -2.06 -23.30
CA ASP A 1 19.72 -2.19 -22.22
C ASP A 1 19.23 -3.61 -22.09
N THR A 2 19.12 -4.09 -20.85
CA THR A 2 18.74 -5.48 -20.54
C THR A 2 17.23 -5.70 -20.42
N HIS A 3 16.39 -4.70 -20.71
CA HIS A 3 14.91 -4.77 -20.64
C HIS A 3 14.39 -5.40 -19.34
N VAL A 4 15.10 -5.20 -18.22
CA VAL A 4 14.69 -5.73 -16.92
C VAL A 4 13.55 -4.89 -16.37
N LYS A 5 12.46 -5.56 -15.99
CA LYS A 5 11.27 -4.92 -15.40
C LYS A 5 11.42 -4.74 -13.90
N VAL A 6 10.97 -3.60 -13.39
CA VAL A 6 11.09 -3.21 -11.98
C VAL A 6 9.72 -3.25 -11.31
N VAL A 7 9.66 -3.91 -10.15
CA VAL A 7 8.49 -3.92 -9.26
C VAL A 7 8.80 -3.02 -8.05
N ALA A 8 8.03 -1.94 -7.89
CA ALA A 8 8.07 -1.14 -6.67
C ALA A 8 7.21 -1.80 -5.59
N ASP A 9 7.82 -2.28 -4.52
CA ASP A 9 7.14 -3.01 -3.45
C ASP A 9 7.20 -2.25 -2.11
N GLY A 10 6.02 -1.97 -1.56
CA GLY A 10 5.87 -1.32 -0.26
C GLY A 10 5.75 0.21 -0.29
N GLY A 11 5.24 0.77 0.81
CA GLY A 11 5.17 2.22 1.02
C GLY A 11 4.02 2.97 0.32
N ILE A 12 3.21 2.30 -0.51
CA ILE A 12 2.07 2.92 -1.19
C ILE A 12 0.91 3.12 -0.23
N ARG A 13 0.56 4.40 0.03
CA ARG A 13 -0.54 4.76 0.95
C ARG A 13 -1.72 5.39 0.21
N PHE A 14 -1.43 6.12 -0.87
CA PHE A 14 -2.42 6.80 -1.71
C PHE A 14 -2.19 6.47 -3.18
N SER A 15 -3.21 6.68 -4.03
CA SER A 15 -3.07 6.55 -5.48
C SER A 15 -2.01 7.50 -6.05
N GLY A 16 -1.75 8.64 -5.41
CA GLY A 16 -0.63 9.52 -5.77
C GLY A 16 0.75 8.89 -5.54
N ASP A 17 0.93 8.03 -4.53
CA ASP A 17 2.18 7.29 -4.33
C ASP A 17 2.36 6.24 -5.44
N PHE A 18 1.26 5.59 -5.85
CA PHE A 18 1.24 4.67 -6.99
C PHE A 18 1.70 5.38 -8.28
N SER A 19 1.15 6.56 -8.58
CA SER A 19 1.58 7.37 -9.72
C SER A 19 3.06 7.75 -9.64
N LYS A 20 3.53 8.20 -8.47
CA LYS A 20 4.95 8.58 -8.27
C LYS A 20 5.89 7.40 -8.47
N ALA A 21 5.53 6.20 -8.02
CA ALA A 21 6.34 5.00 -8.23
C ALA A 21 6.51 4.68 -9.73
N ILE A 22 5.43 4.80 -10.51
CA ILE A 22 5.49 4.66 -11.97
C ILE A 22 6.39 5.74 -12.59
N VAL A 23 6.22 7.01 -12.21
CA VAL A 23 7.07 8.11 -12.73
C VAL A 23 8.54 7.92 -12.36
N ALA A 24 8.83 7.31 -11.21
CA ALA A 24 10.19 6.97 -10.80
C ALA A 24 10.82 5.79 -11.58
N GLY A 25 10.09 5.18 -12.52
CA GLY A 25 10.61 4.12 -13.40
C GLY A 25 10.12 2.71 -13.07
N ALA A 26 9.19 2.52 -12.13
CA ALA A 26 8.61 1.20 -11.89
C ALA A 26 7.67 0.79 -13.04
N ASP A 27 7.73 -0.48 -13.46
CA ASP A 27 6.79 -1.04 -14.43
C ASP A 27 5.51 -1.54 -13.75
N VAL A 28 5.65 -2.06 -12.52
CA VAL A 28 4.57 -2.63 -11.71
C VAL A 28 4.76 -2.17 -10.27
N VAL A 29 3.64 -2.03 -9.55
CA VAL A 29 3.67 -1.67 -8.12
C VAL A 29 2.95 -2.75 -7.33
N MET A 30 3.61 -3.28 -6.31
CA MET A 30 3.06 -4.27 -5.38
C MET A 30 2.43 -3.55 -4.19
N ILE A 31 1.20 -3.93 -3.84
CA ILE A 31 0.38 -3.23 -2.85
C ILE A 31 -0.14 -4.22 -1.82
N GLY A 32 0.32 -4.08 -0.56
CA GLY A 32 -0.13 -4.88 0.58
C GLY A 32 -1.20 -4.17 1.41
N GLY A 33 -0.77 -3.27 2.29
CA GLY A 33 -1.63 -2.66 3.33
C GLY A 33 -2.90 -1.95 2.81
N MET A 34 -2.89 -1.45 1.56
CA MET A 34 -4.11 -0.89 0.99
C MET A 34 -5.18 -1.95 0.72
N LEU A 35 -4.80 -3.16 0.33
CA LEU A 35 -5.71 -4.25 -0.04
C LEU A 35 -6.03 -5.17 1.14
N ALA A 36 -5.23 -5.15 2.20
CA ALA A 36 -5.36 -6.03 3.36
C ALA A 36 -6.74 -5.99 4.05
N GLY A 37 -7.44 -4.85 4.00
CA GLY A 37 -8.77 -4.68 4.60
C GLY A 37 -9.94 -5.04 3.69
N THR A 38 -9.69 -5.56 2.48
CA THR A 38 -10.75 -5.89 1.51
C THR A 38 -11.44 -7.20 1.84
N GLU A 39 -12.65 -7.42 1.34
CA GLU A 39 -13.40 -8.67 1.54
C GLU A 39 -12.63 -9.89 1.04
N GLU A 40 -11.99 -9.75 -0.12
CA GLU A 40 -11.24 -10.79 -0.82
C GLU A 40 -9.89 -11.13 -0.18
N SER A 41 -9.37 -10.28 0.72
CA SER A 41 -8.15 -10.60 1.46
C SER A 41 -8.37 -11.76 2.46
N PRO A 42 -7.35 -12.54 2.81
CA PRO A 42 -7.48 -13.54 3.87
C PRO A 42 -7.78 -12.91 5.24
N GLY A 43 -8.35 -13.70 6.16
CA GLY A 43 -8.61 -13.30 7.55
C GLY A 43 -10.05 -12.84 7.79
N ASP A 44 -10.50 -13.03 9.04
CA ASP A 44 -11.87 -12.73 9.43
C ASP A 44 -12.10 -11.24 9.65
N ILE A 45 -13.37 -10.83 9.48
CA ILE A 45 -13.82 -9.48 9.82
C ILE A 45 -14.14 -9.46 11.32
N GLU A 46 -13.45 -8.61 12.07
CA GLU A 46 -13.62 -8.44 13.49
C GLU A 46 -14.30 -7.10 13.80
N LEU A 47 -15.29 -7.11 14.69
CA LEU A 47 -15.88 -5.89 15.23
C LEU A 47 -15.09 -5.43 16.45
N TYR A 48 -14.55 -4.21 16.39
CA TYR A 48 -13.84 -3.60 17.51
C TYR A 48 -14.28 -2.15 17.71
N GLN A 49 -14.73 -1.83 18.92
CA GLN A 49 -15.23 -0.49 19.28
C GLN A 49 -16.24 0.08 18.27
N GLY A 50 -17.16 -0.77 17.79
CA GLY A 50 -18.22 -0.38 16.85
C GLY A 50 -17.75 -0.16 15.40
N ARG A 51 -16.50 -0.51 15.07
CA ARG A 51 -15.96 -0.45 13.70
C ARG A 51 -15.48 -1.84 13.25
N SER A 52 -15.61 -2.11 11.96
CA SER A 52 -15.17 -3.38 11.35
C SER A 52 -13.71 -3.28 10.93
N TYR A 53 -12.93 -4.31 11.26
CA TYR A 53 -11.52 -4.44 10.93
C TYR A 53 -11.23 -5.83 10.35
N LYS A 54 -10.08 -6.00 9.69
CA LYS A 54 -9.52 -7.31 9.36
C LYS A 54 -8.14 -7.46 10.00
N ALA A 55 -7.82 -8.69 10.40
CA ALA A 55 -6.47 -9.04 10.86
C ALA A 55 -5.45 -8.81 9.74
N TYR A 56 -4.34 -8.14 10.05
CA TYR A 56 -3.23 -7.90 9.13
C TYR A 56 -1.92 -8.16 9.84
N ARG A 57 -1.05 -8.97 9.23
CA ARG A 57 0.26 -9.29 9.78
C ARG A 57 1.33 -9.18 8.72
N GLY A 58 2.47 -8.61 9.10
CA GLY A 58 3.68 -8.69 8.28
C GLY A 58 4.19 -10.12 8.23
N MET A 59 4.75 -10.54 7.09
CA MET A 59 5.27 -11.91 6.95
C MET A 59 6.46 -12.23 7.86
N GLY A 60 7.15 -11.19 8.38
CA GLY A 60 8.19 -11.29 9.41
C GLY A 60 7.68 -11.16 10.85
N SER A 61 6.37 -11.26 11.09
CA SER A 61 5.79 -11.29 12.44
C SER A 61 5.88 -12.68 13.06
N ILE A 62 5.86 -12.76 14.39
CA ILE A 62 6.01 -14.02 15.13
C ILE A 62 4.97 -15.07 14.72
N GLY A 63 3.69 -14.69 14.59
CA GLY A 63 2.63 -15.61 14.18
C GLY A 63 2.65 -15.96 12.70
N ALA A 64 3.25 -15.15 11.84
CA ALA A 64 3.52 -15.53 10.44
C ALA A 64 4.71 -16.50 10.33
N MET A 65 5.76 -16.30 11.11
CA MET A 65 6.96 -17.16 11.12
C MET A 65 6.71 -18.50 11.83
N SER A 66 5.88 -18.52 12.87
CA SER A 66 5.56 -19.73 13.65
C SER A 66 4.48 -20.61 13.02
N ALA A 67 3.85 -20.18 11.91
CA ALA A 67 2.83 -20.98 11.23
C ALA A 67 3.46 -22.21 10.55
N ARG A 68 2.76 -23.36 10.57
CA ARG A 68 3.19 -24.65 9.98
C ARG A 68 3.46 -24.60 8.46
N HIS A 69 2.96 -23.57 7.78
CA HIS A 69 3.23 -23.21 6.37
C HIS A 69 3.72 -21.75 6.25
N GLY A 70 4.42 -21.27 7.28
CA GLY A 70 4.87 -19.88 7.44
C GLY A 70 6.09 -19.53 6.59
N SER A 71 6.51 -18.27 6.66
CA SER A 71 7.74 -17.77 6.02
C SER A 71 9.02 -18.41 6.55
N SER A 72 8.97 -19.15 7.66
CA SER A 72 10.13 -19.77 8.32
C SER A 72 10.92 -20.72 7.42
N ASP A 73 10.24 -21.50 6.57
CA ASP A 73 10.88 -22.41 5.62
C ASP A 73 11.50 -21.68 4.42
N ARG A 74 10.99 -20.49 4.07
CA ARG A 74 11.45 -19.66 2.95
C ARG A 74 12.61 -18.72 3.29
N TYR A 75 12.83 -18.41 4.57
CA TYR A 75 13.83 -17.43 5.03
C TYR A 75 14.97 -18.06 5.85
N PHE A 76 15.20 -19.37 5.76
CA PHE A 76 16.27 -20.08 6.50
C PHE A 76 16.19 -19.88 8.03
N GLN A 77 14.98 -19.85 8.60
CA GLN A 77 14.77 -19.69 10.05
C GLN A 77 14.23 -20.97 10.72
N SER A 78 14.22 -22.09 9.99
CA SER A 78 13.58 -23.35 10.39
C SER A 78 14.18 -24.04 11.63
N GLU A 79 15.40 -23.70 12.07
CA GLU A 79 16.07 -24.35 13.21
C GLU A 79 16.01 -23.56 14.53
N LYS A 80 15.38 -22.37 14.57
CA LYS A 80 15.30 -21.57 15.80
C LYS A 80 13.95 -21.77 16.49
N THR A 81 13.97 -22.16 17.77
CA THR A 81 12.80 -22.10 18.65
C THR A 81 12.18 -20.70 18.62
N ALA A 82 10.85 -20.60 18.76
CA ALA A 82 10.10 -19.33 18.65
C ALA A 82 10.67 -18.19 19.53
N GLU A 83 11.34 -18.52 20.64
CA GLU A 83 12.02 -17.58 21.54
C GLU A 83 13.28 -16.91 20.94
N LYS A 84 13.82 -17.41 19.83
CA LYS A 84 15.03 -16.88 19.17
C LYS A 84 14.76 -16.16 17.85
N LEU A 85 13.48 -15.97 17.48
CA LEU A 85 13.10 -15.22 16.29
C LEU A 85 13.16 -13.72 16.59
N VAL A 86 13.85 -12.94 15.74
CA VAL A 86 13.83 -11.48 15.78
C VAL A 86 12.78 -11.01 14.78
N PRO A 87 11.58 -10.59 15.22
CA PRO A 87 10.53 -10.19 14.28
C PRO A 87 10.85 -8.86 13.62
N GLU A 88 10.77 -8.83 12.28
CA GLU A 88 10.87 -7.61 11.46
C GLU A 88 9.50 -7.08 11.03
N GLY A 89 8.43 -7.81 11.39
CA GLY A 89 7.04 -7.44 11.10
C GLY A 89 6.17 -7.44 12.36
N ILE A 90 5.12 -6.63 12.35
CA ILE A 90 4.11 -6.57 13.40
C ILE A 90 2.82 -7.28 12.99
N GLU A 91 2.03 -7.64 14.00
CA GLU A 91 0.65 -8.07 13.84
C GLU A 91 -0.28 -6.94 14.30
N GLY A 92 -1.36 -6.74 13.57
CA GLY A 92 -2.31 -5.70 13.88
C GLY A 92 -3.61 -5.89 13.13
N ARG A 93 -4.36 -4.80 13.03
CA ARG A 93 -5.64 -4.77 12.34
C ARG A 93 -5.71 -3.57 11.42
N VAL A 94 -6.33 -3.75 10.28
CA VAL A 94 -6.60 -2.69 9.31
C VAL A 94 -8.10 -2.46 9.21
N PRO A 95 -8.57 -1.21 9.02
CA PRO A 95 -9.99 -0.95 8.83
C PRO A 95 -10.55 -1.77 7.67
N TYR A 96 -11.76 -2.30 7.81
CA TYR A 96 -12.46 -2.96 6.72
C TYR A 96 -12.75 -1.95 5.60
N LYS A 97 -12.51 -2.36 4.36
CA LYS A 97 -12.59 -1.49 3.17
C LYS A 97 -13.69 -1.90 2.19
N GLY A 98 -14.42 -2.97 2.47
CA GLY A 98 -15.39 -3.53 1.53
C GLY A 98 -14.70 -4.34 0.43
N ARG A 99 -15.36 -4.45 -0.72
CA ARG A 99 -14.86 -5.21 -1.87
C ARG A 99 -13.60 -4.58 -2.49
N LEU A 100 -12.79 -5.41 -3.12
CA LEU A 100 -11.53 -5.02 -3.78
C LEU A 100 -11.75 -4.09 -4.97
N ALA A 101 -12.77 -4.35 -5.79
CA ALA A 101 -12.98 -3.64 -7.05
C ALA A 101 -13.04 -2.10 -6.89
N PRO A 102 -13.84 -1.52 -5.97
CA PRO A 102 -13.82 -0.08 -5.72
C PRO A 102 -12.44 0.48 -5.31
N VAL A 103 -11.64 -0.28 -4.56
CA VAL A 103 -10.29 0.16 -4.16
C VAL A 103 -9.38 0.25 -5.38
N ILE A 104 -9.45 -0.73 -6.29
CA ILE A 104 -8.71 -0.72 -7.55
C ILE A 104 -9.18 0.41 -8.47
N GLU A 105 -10.50 0.63 -8.58
CA GLU A 105 -11.05 1.74 -9.36
C GLU A 105 -10.53 3.10 -8.89
N GLN A 106 -10.43 3.33 -7.57
CA GLN A 106 -9.86 4.56 -7.02
C GLN A 106 -8.35 4.68 -7.27
N LEU A 107 -7.61 3.57 -7.19
CA LEU A 107 -6.18 3.53 -7.50
C LEU A 107 -5.90 3.87 -8.96
N VAL A 108 -6.60 3.18 -9.88
CA VAL A 108 -6.47 3.40 -11.33
C VAL A 108 -6.97 4.80 -11.70
N GLY A 109 -8.09 5.25 -11.13
CA GLY A 109 -8.59 6.61 -11.35
C GLY A 109 -7.60 7.70 -10.93
N GLY A 110 -6.90 7.51 -9.80
CA GLY A 110 -5.83 8.42 -9.39
C GLY A 110 -4.62 8.41 -10.33
N LEU A 111 -4.22 7.23 -10.84
CA LEU A 111 -3.18 7.13 -11.86
C LEU A 111 -3.59 7.83 -13.17
N SER A 112 -4.79 7.55 -13.68
CA SER A 112 -5.32 8.19 -14.90
C SER A 112 -5.42 9.70 -14.76
N SER A 113 -5.82 10.20 -13.59
CA SER A 113 -5.81 11.64 -13.30
C SER A 113 -4.39 12.22 -13.36
N SER A 114 -3.41 11.54 -12.75
CA SER A 114 -2.00 11.95 -12.83
C SER A 114 -1.47 11.94 -14.27
N MET A 115 -1.81 10.92 -15.05
CA MET A 115 -1.47 10.85 -16.48
C MET A 115 -2.04 12.03 -17.25
N GLY A 116 -3.29 12.43 -16.95
CA GLY A 116 -3.92 13.62 -17.51
C GLY A 116 -3.17 14.92 -17.16
N TYR A 117 -2.81 15.13 -15.89
CA TYR A 117 -2.03 16.30 -15.47
C TYR A 117 -0.65 16.37 -16.13
N CYS A 118 -0.01 15.23 -16.36
CA CYS A 118 1.31 15.15 -16.97
C CYS A 118 1.28 15.06 -18.50
N GLY A 119 0.11 15.04 -19.15
CA GLY A 119 -0.02 14.90 -20.60
C GLY A 119 0.54 13.57 -21.13
N CYS A 120 0.42 12.49 -20.36
CA CYS A 120 0.98 11.18 -20.66
C CYS A 120 -0.13 10.23 -21.16
N ALA A 121 0.01 9.67 -22.36
CA ALA A 121 -0.97 8.75 -22.92
C ALA A 121 -0.70 7.29 -22.49
N THR A 122 0.54 6.98 -22.09
CA THR A 122 0.98 5.62 -21.77
C THR A 122 1.78 5.58 -20.47
N ILE A 123 2.04 4.37 -19.95
CA ILE A 123 2.94 4.19 -18.80
C ILE A 123 4.39 4.54 -19.16
N ALA A 124 4.82 4.26 -20.40
CA ALA A 124 6.14 4.69 -20.88
C ALA A 124 6.27 6.22 -20.87
N ASP A 125 5.22 6.93 -21.30
CA ASP A 125 5.19 8.39 -21.21
C ASP A 125 5.38 8.88 -19.77
N MET A 126 4.70 8.24 -18.81
CA MET A 126 4.82 8.58 -17.39
C MET A 126 6.23 8.36 -16.83
N GLN A 127 6.99 7.43 -17.39
CA GLN A 127 8.37 7.15 -16.96
C GLN A 127 9.40 8.11 -17.59
N GLU A 128 9.05 8.79 -18.70
CA GLU A 128 9.99 9.62 -19.47
C GLU A 128 9.72 11.13 -19.36
N LYS A 129 8.45 11.55 -19.35
CA LYS A 129 8.06 12.96 -19.51
C LYS A 129 7.98 13.74 -18.19
N PRO A 130 7.29 13.24 -17.14
CA PRO A 130 7.05 14.03 -15.94
C PRO A 130 8.34 14.31 -15.19
N GLN A 131 8.38 15.45 -14.49
CA GLN A 131 9.51 15.87 -13.68
C GLN A 131 9.10 15.99 -12.21
N PHE A 132 9.96 15.54 -11.32
CA PHE A 132 9.74 15.71 -9.88
C PHE A 132 10.20 17.08 -9.41
N VAL A 133 9.45 17.63 -8.46
CA VAL A 133 9.90 18.74 -7.62
C VAL A 133 10.04 18.24 -6.18
N ARG A 134 11.13 18.61 -5.52
CA ARG A 134 11.34 18.29 -4.11
C ARG A 134 10.60 19.31 -3.25
N ILE A 135 9.72 18.83 -2.40
CA ILE A 135 8.96 19.66 -1.46
C ILE A 135 9.49 19.52 -0.03
N THR A 136 9.23 20.52 0.81
CA THR A 136 9.52 20.49 2.25
C THR A 136 8.39 19.80 3.02
N GLY A 137 8.60 19.55 4.32
CA GLY A 137 7.53 19.04 5.18
C GLY A 137 6.31 19.97 5.28
N ALA A 138 6.50 21.29 5.12
CA ALA A 138 5.40 22.23 5.03
C ALA A 138 4.58 22.04 3.74
N GLY A 139 5.25 21.84 2.60
CA GLY A 139 4.57 21.54 1.33
C GLY A 139 3.79 20.22 1.36
N VAL A 140 4.25 19.22 2.14
CA VAL A 140 3.48 17.99 2.37
C VAL A 140 2.18 18.31 3.12
N LYS A 141 2.24 19.12 4.19
CA LYS A 141 1.04 19.53 4.94
C LYS A 141 0.05 20.31 4.07
N GLU A 142 0.57 21.23 3.26
CA GLU A 142 -0.22 21.99 2.28
C GLU A 142 -0.88 21.06 1.23
N SER A 143 -0.22 19.98 0.82
CA SER A 143 -0.77 19.03 -0.16
C SER A 143 -1.92 18.18 0.39
N HIS A 144 -2.02 18.04 1.71
CA HIS A 144 -3.11 17.34 2.39
C HIS A 144 -4.26 18.30 2.68
N VAL A 145 -5.47 17.78 2.95
CA VAL A 145 -6.57 18.60 3.47
C VAL A 145 -6.12 19.31 4.75
N HIS A 146 -6.18 20.63 4.75
CA HIS A 146 -5.79 21.51 5.86
C HIS A 146 -6.83 22.62 6.03
N ASP A 147 -6.88 23.21 7.23
CA ASP A 147 -7.75 24.34 7.61
C ASP A 147 -9.28 24.10 7.48
N VAL A 148 -9.71 22.85 7.31
CA VAL A 148 -11.12 22.44 7.28
C VAL A 148 -11.36 21.12 8.01
N THR A 149 -12.55 20.97 8.59
CA THR A 149 -13.00 19.72 9.22
C THR A 149 -13.71 18.85 8.20
N ILE A 150 -13.20 17.63 7.97
CA ILE A 150 -13.84 16.64 7.09
C ILE A 150 -15.13 16.14 7.75
N THR A 151 -16.28 16.40 7.12
CA THR A 151 -17.61 15.97 7.61
C THR A 151 -18.08 14.66 6.98
N LYS A 152 -17.51 14.28 5.84
CA LYS A 152 -17.79 13.03 5.12
C LYS A 152 -16.50 12.46 4.55
N GLU A 153 -16.25 11.18 4.81
CA GLU A 153 -15.06 10.51 4.28
C GLU A 153 -15.13 10.39 2.74
N ALA A 154 -14.06 10.80 2.07
CA ALA A 154 -13.88 10.55 0.65
C ALA A 154 -13.37 9.11 0.44
N PRO A 155 -13.80 8.44 -0.64
CA PRO A 155 -13.48 7.02 -0.88
C PRO A 155 -11.98 6.75 -1.09
N ASN A 156 -11.21 7.75 -1.51
CA ASN A 156 -9.79 7.66 -1.83
C ASN A 156 -8.86 8.42 -0.87
N TYR A 157 -9.41 9.04 0.19
CA TYR A 157 -8.62 9.88 1.09
C TYR A 157 -8.98 9.62 2.55
N ARG A 158 -8.04 9.00 3.26
CA ARG A 158 -8.09 8.82 4.71
C ARG A 158 -6.75 9.24 5.30
N VAL A 159 -6.78 10.23 6.19
CA VAL A 159 -5.63 10.59 7.01
C VAL A 159 -5.70 9.71 8.25
N SER A 160 -4.71 8.86 8.44
CA SER A 160 -4.53 8.05 9.65
C SER A 160 -3.89 8.87 10.77
#